data_AF-I3R336-F1
#
_entry.id   AF-I3R336-F1
#
_cell.length_a   1.000
_cell.length_b   1.000
_cell.length_c   1.000
_cell.angle_alpha   90.00
_cell.angle_beta   90.00
_cell.angle_gamma   90.00
#
_symmetry.space_group_name_H-M   'P 1'
#
loop_
_entity.id
_entity.type
_entity.pdbx_description
1 polymer ?
#
loop_
_entity_poly.entity_id
_entity_poly.type
_entity_poly.pdbx_seq_one_letter_code
_entity_poly.pdbx_strand_id
1 'polypeptide(L)'
;MFCNPPWSTNGDGSAKHDWLQKARTEASRDAVDVVVMLLPADTSAHWFHDHVLEAEAICLVGPGRIPFIGENRNPSFQLSISVFGEVQRPLLDALDTLGAVIRGKTVYEPAIQTRFGGDRR
;
A
#
# COMPACT_ATOMS: atom_id res chain seq x y z
N MET A 1 -11.06 -7.19 -7.35
CA MET A 1 -10.39 -6.63 -8.55
C MET A 1 -8.88 -6.61 -8.32
N PHE A 2 -8.07 -6.93 -9.33
CA PHE A 2 -6.61 -6.84 -9.26
C PHE A 2 -6.11 -5.75 -10.21
N CYS A 3 -5.31 -4.82 -9.69
CA CYS A 3 -4.88 -3.62 -10.40
C CYS A 3 -3.36 -3.45 -10.31
N ASN A 4 -2.75 -3.26 -11.47
CA ASN A 4 -1.36 -2.84 -11.63
C ASN A 4 -1.38 -1.45 -12.29
N PRO A 5 -1.56 -0.36 -11.51
CA PRO A 5 -1.66 0.99 -12.08
C PRO A 5 -0.35 1.40 -12.78
N PRO A 6 -0.38 2.45 -13.62
CA PRO A 6 0.83 2.99 -14.24
C PRO A 6 1.92 3.33 -13.21
N TRP A 7 3.15 2.89 -13.50
CA TRP A 7 4.30 3.04 -12.59
C TRP A 7 4.92 4.43 -12.64
N SER A 8 4.84 5.11 -13.78
CA SER A 8 5.32 6.47 -13.96
C SER A 8 4.34 7.50 -13.40
N THR A 9 4.84 8.72 -13.19
CA THR A 9 4.02 9.88 -12.81
C THR A 9 3.34 10.45 -14.06
N ASN A 10 2.23 11.18 -13.90
CA ASN A 10 1.56 11.94 -14.97
C ASN A 10 2.28 13.28 -15.28
N GLY A 11 3.47 13.50 -14.73
CA GLY A 11 4.25 14.74 -14.79
C GLY A 11 4.15 15.58 -13.52
N ASP A 12 3.06 15.45 -12.76
CA ASP A 12 2.74 16.23 -11.55
C ASP A 12 2.85 15.42 -10.24
N GLY A 13 3.11 14.10 -10.34
CA GLY A 13 3.21 13.20 -9.19
C GLY A 13 1.88 12.72 -8.60
N SER A 14 0.72 13.14 -9.14
CA SER A 14 -0.61 12.81 -8.59
C SER A 14 -1.08 11.38 -8.89
N ALA A 15 -0.57 10.79 -9.97
CA ALA A 15 -1.08 9.53 -10.53
C ALA A 15 -1.34 8.42 -9.49
N LYS A 16 -0.39 8.17 -8.58
CA LYS A 16 -0.53 7.11 -7.58
C LYS A 16 -1.60 7.44 -6.54
N HIS A 17 -1.66 8.70 -6.13
CA HIS A 17 -2.69 9.19 -5.22
C HIS A 17 -4.08 8.94 -5.82
N ASP A 18 -4.32 9.37 -7.07
CA ASP A 18 -5.62 9.24 -7.72
C ASP A 18 -6.06 7.77 -7.87
N TRP A 19 -5.14 6.89 -8.27
CA TRP A 19 -5.42 5.46 -8.39
C TRP A 19 -5.73 4.79 -7.06
N LEU A 20 -4.98 5.14 -6.01
CA LEU A 20 -5.20 4.62 -4.66
C LEU A 20 -6.48 5.16 -4.05
N GLN A 21 -6.77 6.45 -4.22
CA GLN A 21 -8.04 7.04 -3.79
C GLN A 21 -9.21 6.33 -4.47
N LYS A 22 -9.14 6.14 -5.79
CA LYS A 22 -10.15 5.39 -6.52
C LYS A 22 -10.27 3.95 -6.01
N ALA A 23 -9.17 3.24 -5.80
CA ALA A 23 -9.19 1.87 -5.28
C ALA A 23 -9.93 1.77 -3.95
N ARG A 24 -9.68 2.71 -3.03
CA ARG A 24 -10.38 2.81 -1.75
C ARG A 24 -11.87 3.10 -1.92
N THR A 25 -12.22 4.06 -2.78
CA THR A 25 -13.62 4.41 -3.05
C THR A 25 -14.39 3.26 -3.71
N GLU A 26 -13.75 2.48 -4.58
CA GLU A 26 -14.38 1.31 -5.20
C GLU A 26 -14.53 0.17 -4.19
N ALA A 27 -13.52 -0.09 -3.35
CA ALA A 27 -13.57 -1.11 -2.30
C ALA A 27 -14.64 -0.83 -1.22
N SER A 28 -15.12 0.41 -1.10
CA SER A 28 -16.22 0.75 -0.18
C SER A 28 -17.61 0.58 -0.80
N ARG A 29 -17.73 0.06 -2.02
CA ARG A 29 -19.02 -0.18 -2.67
C ARG A 29 -19.46 -1.62 -2.47
N ASP A 30 -20.74 -1.85 -2.23
CA ASP A 30 -21.32 -3.19 -2.02
C ASP A 30 -21.09 -4.17 -3.18
N ALA A 31 -20.82 -3.67 -4.38
CA ALA A 31 -20.54 -4.50 -5.56
C ALA A 31 -19.08 -5.00 -5.65
N VAL A 32 -18.21 -4.61 -4.72
CA VAL A 32 -16.77 -4.89 -4.77
C VAL A 32 -16.32 -5.46 -3.42
N ASP A 33 -16.00 -6.75 -3.40
CA ASP A 33 -15.51 -7.40 -2.17
C ASP A 33 -14.12 -6.89 -1.76
N VAL A 34 -13.24 -6.73 -2.75
CA VAL A 34 -11.83 -6.38 -2.52
C VAL A 34 -11.19 -5.72 -3.74
N VAL A 35 -10.28 -4.78 -3.51
CA VAL A 35 -9.37 -4.23 -4.52
C VAL A 35 -7.93 -4.47 -4.10
N VAL A 36 -7.16 -5.12 -4.97
CA VAL A 36 -5.74 -5.45 -4.75
C VAL A 36 -4.89 -4.59 -5.67
N MET A 37 -3.95 -3.84 -5.10
CA MET A 37 -3.09 -2.88 -5.80
C MET A 37 -1.63 -3.28 -5.69
N LEU A 38 -0.93 -3.39 -6.84
CA LEU A 38 0.53 -3.58 -6.90
C LEU A 38 1.23 -2.24 -7.08
N LEU A 39 2.14 -1.89 -6.18
CA LEU A 39 2.79 -0.57 -6.11
C LEU A 39 4.26 -0.69 -5.69
N PRO A 40 5.07 0.38 -5.87
CA PRO A 40 6.34 0.49 -5.16
C PRO A 40 6.11 0.55 -3.65
N ALA A 41 6.95 -0.15 -2.89
CA ALA A 41 7.03 0.02 -1.44
C ALA A 41 7.84 1.28 -1.11
N ASP A 42 7.23 2.46 -1.28
CA ASP A 42 7.88 3.76 -1.12
C ASP A 42 7.35 4.50 0.11
N THR A 43 7.94 4.22 1.26
CA THR A 43 7.59 4.87 2.53
C THR A 43 7.97 6.35 2.59
N SER A 44 8.65 6.90 1.57
CA SER A 44 8.94 8.33 1.50
C SER A 44 7.80 9.14 0.89
N ALA A 45 6.87 8.51 0.19
CA ALA A 45 5.82 9.18 -0.55
C ALA A 45 4.54 9.41 0.27
N HIS A 46 3.93 10.59 0.16
CA HIS A 46 2.71 10.92 0.91
C HIS A 46 1.55 9.94 0.63
N TRP A 47 1.33 9.56 -0.63
CA TRP A 47 0.28 8.59 -1.00
C TRP A 47 0.45 7.21 -0.34
N PHE A 48 1.67 6.85 0.07
CA PHE A 48 1.92 5.61 0.80
C PHE A 48 1.31 5.70 2.20
N HIS A 49 1.54 6.81 2.89
CA HIS A 49 0.98 7.07 4.22
C HIS A 49 -0.53 7.28 4.16
N ASP A 50 -1.02 8.06 3.19
CA ASP A 50 -2.43 8.43 3.07
C ASP A 50 -3.34 7.26 2.66
N HIS A 51 -2.78 6.24 2.00
CA HIS A 51 -3.56 5.17 1.40
C HIS A 51 -3.02 3.77 1.64
N VAL A 52 -1.72 3.51 1.40
CA VAL A 52 -1.19 2.15 1.53
C VAL A 52 -1.24 1.68 2.99
N LEU A 53 -0.88 2.53 3.94
CA LEU A 53 -0.96 2.21 5.38
C LEU A 53 -2.41 2.08 5.90
N GLU A 54 -3.38 2.56 5.13
CA GLU A 54 -4.80 2.45 5.45
C GLU A 54 -5.45 1.17 4.94
N ALA A 55 -4.72 0.35 4.19
CA ALA A 55 -5.18 -0.93 3.64
C ALA A 55 -5.41 -1.98 4.75
N GLU A 56 -6.39 -2.86 4.57
CA GLU A 56 -6.69 -3.95 5.50
C GLU A 56 -5.57 -5.00 5.58
N ALA A 57 -4.80 -5.15 4.49
CA ALA A 57 -3.58 -5.93 4.46
C ALA A 57 -2.54 -5.31 3.50
N ILE A 58 -1.27 -5.44 3.87
CA ILE A 58 -0.13 -5.05 3.04
C ILE A 58 0.84 -6.23 2.98
N CYS A 59 1.20 -6.69 1.79
CA CYS A 59 2.31 -7.61 1.59
C CYS A 59 3.53 -6.82 1.12
N LEU A 60 4.63 -6.90 1.88
CA LEU A 60 5.95 -6.45 1.46
C LEU A 60 6.64 -7.61 0.75
N VAL A 61 6.69 -7.54 -0.58
CA VAL A 61 7.14 -8.65 -1.43
C VAL A 61 8.63 -8.92 -1.21
N GLY A 62 8.98 -10.19 -0.96
CA GLY A 62 10.36 -10.65 -0.81
C GLY A 62 10.47 -12.09 -0.27
N PRO A 63 11.69 -12.66 -0.25
CA PRO A 63 12.94 -12.08 -0.74
C PRO A 63 12.97 -12.00 -2.28
N GLY A 64 13.52 -10.92 -2.82
CA GLY A 64 13.57 -10.67 -4.27
C GLY A 64 12.46 -9.74 -4.76
N ARG A 65 12.26 -9.69 -6.07
CA ARG A 65 11.31 -8.76 -6.72
C ARG A 65 10.66 -9.47 -7.91
N ILE A 66 9.39 -9.19 -8.14
CA ILE A 66 8.65 -9.75 -9.27
C ILE A 66 9.11 -9.01 -10.55
N PRO A 67 9.64 -9.72 -11.56
CA PRO A 67 10.03 -9.10 -12.82
C PRO A 67 8.81 -8.68 -13.63
N PHE A 68 8.95 -7.60 -14.41
CA PHE A 68 7.95 -7.25 -15.41
C PHE A 68 8.05 -8.15 -16.63
N ILE A 69 6.91 -8.50 -17.23
CA ILE A 69 6.88 -9.24 -18.48
C ILE A 69 7.61 -8.43 -19.56
N GLY A 70 8.57 -9.07 -20.24
CA GLY A 70 9.36 -8.44 -21.31
C GLY A 70 10.63 -7.72 -20.84
N GLU A 71 10.91 -7.68 -19.53
CA GLU A 71 12.13 -7.11 -18.98
C GLU A 71 13.11 -8.21 -18.55
N ASN A 72 14.40 -8.01 -18.82
CA ASN A 72 15.47 -8.94 -18.42
C ASN A 72 16.05 -8.64 -17.03
N ARG A 73 15.47 -7.68 -16.30
CA ARG A 73 15.94 -7.25 -14.99
C ARG A 73 14.78 -7.09 -14.02
N ASN A 74 15.07 -7.43 -12.77
CA ASN A 74 14.18 -7.10 -11.65
C ASN A 74 14.11 -5.58 -11.47
N PRO A 75 12.95 -5.03 -11.03
CA PRO A 75 12.84 -3.61 -10.74
C PRO A 75 13.86 -3.15 -9.69
N SER A 76 14.32 -1.90 -9.76
CA SER A 76 15.28 -1.33 -8.80
C SER A 76 14.65 -0.85 -7.49
N PHE A 77 13.32 -0.86 -7.39
CA PHE A 77 12.53 -0.55 -6.17
C PHE A 77 11.83 -1.79 -5.59
N GLN A 78 11.53 -1.76 -4.28
CA GLN A 78 10.75 -2.82 -3.62
C GLN A 78 9.28 -2.73 -4.04
N LEU A 79 8.57 -3.85 -3.96
CA LEU A 79 7.16 -3.96 -4.33
C LEU A 79 6.32 -4.15 -3.07
N SER A 80 5.16 -3.52 -3.03
CA SER A 80 4.10 -3.82 -2.07
C SER A 80 2.82 -4.19 -2.79
N ILE A 81 2.05 -5.09 -2.17
CA ILE A 81 0.68 -5.39 -2.55
C ILE A 81 -0.23 -4.89 -1.44
N SER A 82 -1.11 -3.95 -1.74
CA SER A 82 -2.07 -3.38 -0.80
C SER A 82 -3.46 -3.91 -1.10
N VAL A 83 -4.19 -4.31 -0.07
CA VAL A 83 -5.53 -4.89 -0.19
C VAL A 83 -6.53 -4.00 0.52
N PHE A 84 -7.49 -3.48 -0.24
CA PHE A 84 -8.60 -2.67 0.25
C PHE A 84 -9.89 -3.47 0.26
N GLY A 85 -10.63 -3.46 1.37
CA GLY A 85 -11.87 -4.22 1.56
C GLY A 85 -11.72 -5.46 2.44
N GLU A 86 -12.73 -6.32 2.48
CA GLU A 86 -12.74 -7.45 3.41
C GLU A 86 -11.75 -8.55 2.96
N VAL A 87 -10.67 -8.70 3.71
CA VAL A 87 -9.59 -9.64 3.38
C VAL A 87 -9.89 -11.05 3.89
N GLN A 88 -10.04 -11.99 2.96
CA GLN A 88 -10.26 -13.40 3.24
C GLN A 88 -8.94 -14.17 3.43
N ARG A 89 -8.97 -15.27 4.20
CA ARG A 89 -7.80 -16.11 4.51
C ARG A 89 -7.03 -16.62 3.27
N PRO A 90 -7.69 -17.15 2.22
CA PRO A 90 -6.95 -17.66 1.06
C PRO A 90 -6.10 -16.58 0.35
N LEU A 91 -6.55 -15.32 0.38
CA LEU A 91 -5.76 -14.21 -0.16
C LEU A 91 -4.54 -13.92 0.73
N LEU A 92 -4.69 -13.96 2.06
CA LEU A 92 -3.57 -13.80 2.98
C LEU A 92 -2.52 -14.90 2.81
N ASP A 93 -2.97 -16.15 2.69
CA ASP A 93 -2.08 -17.29 2.47
C ASP A 93 -1.30 -17.14 1.16
N ALA A 94 -1.96 -16.69 0.09
CA ALA A 94 -1.30 -16.40 -1.18
C ALA A 94 -0.28 -15.26 -1.05
N LEU A 95 -0.62 -14.18 -0.34
CA LEU A 95 0.30 -13.06 -0.09
C LEU A 95 1.50 -13.47 0.76
N ASP A 96 1.33 -14.37 1.72
CA ASP A 96 2.40 -14.89 2.58
C ASP A 96 3.45 -15.67 1.78
N THR A 97 3.04 -16.34 0.69
CA THR A 97 3.99 -16.97 -0.23
C THR A 97 4.88 -15.97 -0.99
N LEU A 98 4.46 -14.71 -1.07
CA LEU A 98 5.15 -13.65 -1.81
C LEU A 98 6.03 -12.77 -0.92
N GLY A 99 5.81 -12.76 0.40
CA GLY A 99 6.56 -11.93 1.33
C GLY A 99 5.82 -11.69 2.64
N ALA A 100 6.30 -10.71 3.41
CA ALA A 100 5.77 -10.45 4.75
C ALA A 100 4.40 -9.78 4.68
N VAL A 101 3.39 -10.39 5.29
CA VAL A 101 2.03 -9.85 5.37
C VAL A 101 1.81 -9.10 6.68
N ILE A 102 1.45 -7.83 6.57
CA ILE A 102 1.10 -6.94 7.66
C ILE A 102 -0.42 -6.75 7.65
N ARG A 103 -1.05 -6.90 8.82
CA ARG A 103 -2.48 -6.68 9.02
C ARG A 103 -2.73 -5.78 10.22
N GLY A 104 -3.83 -5.03 10.14
CA GLY A 104 -4.35 -4.24 11.24
C GLY A 104 -3.71 -2.85 11.33
N LYS A 105 -4.47 -1.93 11.95
CA LYS A 105 -4.15 -0.52 12.13
C LYS A 105 -3.49 -0.20 13.46
N THR A 106 -2.72 -1.11 14.05
CA THR A 106 -2.00 -0.76 15.29
C THR A 106 -0.76 0.08 14.95
N VAL A 107 -0.99 1.25 14.35
CA VAL A 107 -0.08 2.37 14.43
C VAL A 107 -0.12 2.77 15.90
N TYR A 108 0.98 2.50 16.60
CA TYR A 108 1.22 2.92 17.98
C TYR A 108 0.43 4.18 18.34
N GLU A 109 -0.49 4.10 19.31
CA GLU A 109 -1.14 5.30 19.84
C GLU A 109 -0.03 6.20 20.41
N PRO A 110 0.13 7.43 19.91
CA PRO A 110 1.12 8.33 20.47
C PRO A 110 0.82 8.50 21.96
N ALA A 111 1.76 8.13 22.82
CA ALA A 111 1.70 8.52 24.22
C ALA A 111 1.45 10.04 24.27
N ILE A 112 0.53 10.49 25.13
CA ILE A 112 0.21 11.91 25.36
C ILE A 112 1.44 12.57 26.01
N GLN A 113 2.54 12.74 25.28
CA GLN A 113 3.66 13.57 25.68
C GLN A 113 4.62 13.84 24.52
N THR A 114 4.27 14.74 23.60
CA THR A 114 5.29 15.55 22.91
C THR A 114 4.73 16.91 22.45
N ARG A 115 4.35 17.76 23.42
CA ARG A 115 4.56 19.20 23.23
C ARG A 115 5.86 19.56 23.94
N PHE A 116 6.97 19.47 23.23
CA PHE A 116 8.21 20.11 23.65
C PHE A 116 8.21 21.53 23.09
N GLY A 117 7.94 22.49 23.97
CA GLY A 117 7.80 23.90 23.64
C GLY A 117 7.17 24.60 24.82
N GLY A 118 8.00 24.91 25.83
CA GLY A 118 7.57 25.62 27.02
C GLY A 118 7.00 26.98 26.66
N ASP A 119 5.94 27.38 27.36
CA ASP A 119 5.53 28.77 27.47
C ASP A 119 6.74 29.57 27.98
N ARG A 120 7.39 30.30 27.08
CA ARG A 120 8.23 31.43 27.47
C ARG A 120 7.28 32.54 27.89
N ARG A 121 7.09 32.69 29.21
CA ARG A 121 6.71 33.96 29.82
C ARG A 121 7.81 34.99 29.60
#